data_AF-A0A5D1FL57-F1
#
_entry.id   AF-A0A5D1FL57-F1
#
_cell.length_a   1.000
_cell.length_b   1.000
_cell.length_c   1.000
_cell.angle_alpha   90.00
_cell.angle_beta   90.00
_cell.angle_gamma   90.00
#
_symmetry.space_group_name_H-M   'P 1'
#
loop_
_entity.id
_entity.type
_entity.pdbx_description
1 polymer ?
#
loop_
_entity_poly.entity_id
_entity_poly.type
_entity_poly.pdbx_seq_one_letter_code
_entity_poly.pdbx_strand_id
1 'polypeptide(L)' 'MNNYPELMSCEEVARLFCVNKRTILRWIDSIPGFPIPVSPEGTPVKFIKKEVFAFFWRGHNH' A
#
# COMPACT_ATOMS: atom_id res chain seq x y z
N MET A 1 17.41 -16.44 4.67
CA MET A 1 16.15 -15.69 4.91
C MET A 1 16.43 -14.23 4.63
N ASN A 2 15.81 -13.65 3.59
CA ASN A 2 15.96 -12.22 3.34
C ASN A 2 15.20 -11.45 4.44
N ASN A 3 15.93 -10.76 5.31
CA ASN A 3 15.39 -9.94 6.39
C ASN A 3 14.77 -8.61 5.91
N TYR A 4 14.66 -8.40 4.60
CA TYR A 4 14.14 -7.18 4.02
C TYR A 4 12.62 -7.29 3.81
N PRO A 5 11.85 -6.25 4.17
CA PRO A 5 10.42 -6.24 3.92
C PRO A 5 10.13 -6.30 2.42
N GLU A 6 9.23 -7.19 2.01
CA GLU A 6 8.72 -7.20 0.63
C GLU A 6 7.96 -5.89 0.36
N LEU A 7 8.28 -5.26 -0.77
CA LEU A 7 7.67 -4.01 -1.19
C LEU A 7 6.69 -4.23 -2.36
N MET A 8 5.64 -3.42 -2.41
CA MET A 8 4.72 -3.32 -3.54
C MET A 8 4.79 -1.91 -4.13
N SER A 9 4.77 -1.83 -5.44
CA SER A 9 4.54 -0.58 -6.16
C SER A 9 3.10 -0.10 -6.00
N CYS A 10 2.88 1.21 -6.16
CA CYS A 10 1.54 1.79 -6.17
C CYS A 10 0.60 1.15 -7.21
N GLU A 11 1.13 0.64 -8.33
CA GLU A 11 0.35 -0.06 -9.37
C GLU A 11 -0.07 -1.48 -8.95
N GLU A 12 0.76 -2.18 -8.18
CA GLU A 12 0.39 -3.48 -7.61
C GLU A 12 -0.66 -3.33 -6.51
N VAL A 13 -0.53 -2.29 -5.67
CA VAL A 13 -1.56 -1.95 -4.68
C VAL A 13 -2.86 -1.58 -5.38
N ALA A 14 -2.82 -0.75 -6.42
CA ALA A 14 -4.01 -0.38 -7.18
C ALA A 14 -4.72 -1.61 -7.78
N ARG A 15 -3.96 -2.57 -8.32
CA ARG A 15 -4.50 -3.85 -8.82
C ARG A 15 -5.13 -4.68 -7.70
N LEU A 16 -4.51 -4.77 -6.53
CA LEU A 16 -5.06 -5.50 -5.38
C LEU A 16 -6.44 -4.97 -4.95
N PHE A 17 -6.60 -3.65 -4.92
CA PHE A 17 -7.86 -3.00 -4.55
C PHE A 17 -8.83 -2.81 -5.73
N CYS A 18 -8.49 -3.28 -6.94
CA CYS A 18 -9.27 -3.07 -8.17
C CYS A 18 -9.61 -1.59 -8.44
N VAL A 19 -8.65 -0.69 -8.16
CA VAL A 19 -8.78 0.76 -8.40
C VAL A 19 -7.67 1.27 -9.29
N ASN A 20 -7.74 2.53 -9.69
CA ASN A 20 -6.65 3.19 -10.40
C ASN A 20 -5.55 3.68 -9.43
N LYS A 21 -4.33 3.85 -9.97
CA LYS A 21 -3.16 4.35 -9.23
C LYS A 21 -3.42 5.69 -8.53
N ARG A 22 -4.16 6.60 -9.18
CA ARG A 22 -4.49 7.93 -8.62
C ARG A 22 -5.36 7.84 -7.37
N THR A 23 -6.25 6.86 -7.29
CA THR A 23 -7.06 6.58 -6.12
C THR A 23 -6.16 6.17 -4.95
N ILE A 24 -5.22 5.26 -5.16
CA ILE A 24 -4.26 4.86 -4.11
C ILE A 24 -3.45 6.06 -3.60
N LEU A 25 -2.93 6.90 -4.50
CA LEU A 25 -2.19 8.10 -4.11
C LEU A 25 -3.02 9.05 -3.25
N ARG A 26 -4.33 9.21 -3.55
CA ARG A 26 -5.24 10.02 -2.71
C ARG A 26 -5.52 9.37 -1.36
N TRP A 27 -5.58 8.04 -1.29
CA TRP A 27 -5.89 7.32 -0.06
C TRP A 27 -4.81 7.45 1.01
N ILE A 28 -3.56 7.64 0.61
CA ILE A 28 -2.43 7.90 1.53
C ILE A 28 -2.78 9.02 2.51
N ASP A 29 -3.40 10.10 2.03
CA ASP A 29 -3.74 11.27 2.85
C ASP A 29 -5.20 11.27 3.36
N SER A 30 -6.09 10.48 2.75
CA SER A 30 -7.54 10.58 2.99
C SER A 30 -8.18 9.40 3.71
N ILE A 31 -7.51 8.23 3.77
CA ILE A 31 -8.04 7.06 4.47
C ILE A 31 -7.26 6.83 5.77
N PRO A 32 -7.91 6.96 6.95
CA PRO A 32 -7.27 6.69 8.22
C PRO A 32 -6.75 5.24 8.34
N GLY A 33 -5.46 5.13 8.64
CA GLY A 33 -4.78 3.84 8.79
C GLY A 33 -4.42 3.14 7.48
N PHE A 34 -4.56 3.82 6.33
CA PHE A 34 -3.99 3.32 5.07
C PHE A 34 -2.46 3.22 5.19
N PRO A 35 -1.81 2.21 4.57
CA PRO A 35 -0.36 2.05 4.65
C PRO A 35 0.40 3.29 4.17
N ILE A 36 1.42 3.68 4.93
CA ILE A 36 2.28 4.82 4.60
C ILE A 36 3.35 4.35 3.60
N PRO A 37 3.60 5.09 2.51
CA PRO A 37 4.65 4.75 1.58
C PRO A 37 6.04 4.95 2.22
N VAL A 38 6.97 4.06 1.90
CA VAL A 38 8.36 4.09 2.43
C VAL A 38 9.36 4.72 1.46
N SER A 39 8.89 5.19 0.31
CA SER A 39 9.72 5.82 -0.71
C SER A 39 10.08 7.27 -0.32
N PRO A 40 11.35 7.70 -0.49
CA PRO A 40 11.72 9.09 -0.40
C PRO A 40 10.98 9.96 -1.43
N GLU A 41 10.84 11.25 -1.13
CA GLU A 41 10.29 12.23 -2.07
C GLU A 41 11.03 12.22 -3.42
N GLY A 42 10.28 12.37 -4.51
CA GLY A 42 10.84 12.34 -5.87
C GLY A 42 11.08 10.94 -6.46
N THR A 43 10.80 9.85 -5.72
CA THR A 43 10.93 8.47 -6.21
C THR A 43 9.59 7.76 -6.38
N PRO A 44 9.50 6.68 -7.19
CA PRO A 44 8.28 5.92 -7.32
C PRO A 44 7.78 5.39 -5.96
N VAL A 45 6.50 5.63 -5.67
CA VAL A 45 5.85 5.23 -4.43
C VAL A 45 5.83 3.71 -4.26
N LYS A 46 6.35 3.25 -3.12
CA LYS A 46 6.38 1.86 -2.67
C LYS A 46 5.80 1.73 -1.27
N PHE A 47 5.14 0.60 -1.04
CA PHE A 47 4.52 0.25 0.24
C PHE A 47 5.09 -1.07 0.75
N ILE A 48 5.07 -1.26 2.07
CA ILE A 48 5.37 -2.55 2.67
C ILE A 48 4.20 -3.50 2.41
N LYS A 49 4.45 -4.60 1.70
CA LYS A 49 3.43 -5.58 1.29
C LYS A 49 2.61 -6.10 2.46
N LYS A 50 3.27 -6.38 3.58
CA LYS A 50 2.63 -6.88 4.81
C LYS A 50 1.59 -5.91 5.36
N GLU A 51 1.88 -4.61 5.34
CA GLU A 51 0.96 -3.57 5.83
C GLU A 51 -0.22 -3.39 4.88
N VAL A 52 0.03 -3.41 3.56
CA VAL A 52 -1.03 -3.38 2.54
C VAL A 52 -2.00 -4.53 2.70
N PHE A 53 -1.48 -5.74 2.89
CA PHE A 53 -2.31 -6.92 3.14
C PHE A 53 -3.05 -6.81 4.48
N ALA A 54 -2.37 -6.43 5.56
CA ALA A 54 -3.04 -6.23 6.86
C ALA A 54 -4.21 -5.23 6.75
N PHE A 55 -4.04 -4.14 5.98
CA PHE A 55 -5.11 -3.19 5.71
C PHE A 55 -6.23 -3.80 4.85
N PHE A 56 -5.89 -4.49 3.76
CA PHE A 56 -6.86 -5.09 2.84
C PHE A 56 -7.77 -6.12 3.54
N TRP A 57 -7.21 -6.98 4.40
CA TRP A 57 -7.98 -7.98 5.14
C TRP A 57 -8.55 -7.50 6.48
N ARG A 58 -8.34 -6.25 6.88
CA ARG A 58 -8.80 -5.71 8.17
C ARG A 58 -10.30 -5.89 8.41
N GLY A 59 -11.12 -5.86 7.35
CA GLY A 59 -12.58 -6.04 7.41
C GLY A 59 -13.08 -7.50 7.31
N HIS A 60 -12.20 -8.49 7.10
CA HIS A 60 -12.57 -9.90 6.94
C HIS A 60 -12.51 -10.72 8.24
N ASN A 61 -12.09 -10.14 9.36
CA ASN A 61 -12.03 -10.81 10.66
C ASN A 61 -13.33 -10.59 11.48
N HIS A 62 -14.48 -10.97 10.92
CA HIS A 62 -15.77 -10.95 11.61
C HIS A 62 -16.39 -12.35 11.62
#